data_AF-A0A929CAQ1-F1
#
_entry.id   AF-A0A929CAQ1-F1
#
_cell.length_a   1.000
_cell.length_b   1.000
_cell.length_c   1.000
_cell.angle_alpha   90.00
_cell.angle_beta   90.00
_cell.angle_gamma   90.00
#
_symmetry.space_group_name_H-M   'P 1'
#
loop_
_entity.id
_entity.type
_entity.pdbx_description
1 polymer ?
#
loop_
_entity_poly.entity_id
_entity_poly.type
_entity_poly.pdbx_seq_one_letter_code
_entity_poly.pdbx_strand_id
1 'polypeptide(L)'
;FLIFETPLHSLFFAINFEMMVRTFNAYHHYPKLRKVIGSLSLRYAVTYDTIFHFENNYYGSAIINNARILEKDSLNRCLIDQRSYEWFLTNIDGIENLQTYTIQDIANIYEFTKYDKKFIKTGENDIINTRMSRYTGIINSDILRIGQIHAKEMLMNIFNLHLQVTLYAYADDKKESKRRITVSLGNLNTTGI
;
A
#
# COMPACT_ATOMS: atom_id res chain seq x y z
N PHE A 1 10.81 -10.04 2.40
CA PHE A 1 10.46 -8.72 1.85
C PHE A 1 9.85 -8.91 0.47
N LEU A 2 8.89 -8.06 0.08
CA LEU A 2 8.38 -8.02 -1.29
C LEU A 2 9.03 -6.83 -1.98
N ILE A 3 9.63 -7.08 -3.15
CA ILE A 3 10.35 -6.06 -3.92
C ILE A 3 9.47 -5.62 -5.09
N PHE A 4 9.30 -4.32 -5.22
CA PHE A 4 8.49 -3.69 -6.28
C PHE A 4 9.32 -2.63 -7.00
N GLU A 5 8.94 -2.31 -8.25
CA GLU A 5 9.64 -1.29 -9.04
C GLU A 5 9.47 0.13 -8.47
N THR A 6 8.30 0.43 -7.90
CA THR A 6 8.01 1.76 -7.33
C THR A 6 7.21 1.66 -6.02
N PRO A 7 7.25 2.70 -5.17
CA PRO A 7 6.41 2.78 -3.98
C PRO A 7 4.91 2.61 -4.28
N LEU A 8 4.42 3.13 -5.41
CA LEU A 8 3.02 3.01 -5.82
C LEU A 8 2.60 1.54 -6.03
N HIS A 9 3.45 0.73 -6.67
CA HIS A 9 3.18 -0.70 -6.83
C HIS A 9 3.05 -1.42 -5.49
N SER A 10 3.93 -1.11 -4.53
CA SER A 10 3.86 -1.68 -3.19
C SER A 10 2.56 -1.33 -2.47
N LEU A 11 2.05 -0.11 -2.71
CA LEU A 11 0.82 0.38 -2.12
C LEU A 11 -0.40 -0.33 -2.68
N PHE A 12 -0.48 -0.50 -4.00
CA PHE A 12 -1.56 -1.26 -4.63
C PHE A 12 -1.56 -2.72 -4.22
N PHE A 13 -0.38 -3.33 -4.07
CA PHE A 13 -0.29 -4.67 -3.50
C PHE A 13 -0.86 -4.71 -2.06
N ALA A 14 -0.43 -3.78 -1.20
CA ALA A 14 -0.87 -3.72 0.19
C ALA A 14 -2.39 -3.51 0.31
N ILE A 15 -2.98 -2.66 -0.53
CA ILE A 15 -4.44 -2.44 -0.60
C ILE A 15 -5.18 -3.74 -0.94
N ASN A 16 -4.74 -4.46 -1.98
CA ASN A 16 -5.34 -5.73 -2.37
C ASN A 16 -5.20 -6.79 -1.26
N PHE A 17 -4.02 -6.84 -0.63
CA PHE A 17 -3.76 -7.78 0.45
C PHE A 17 -4.62 -7.49 1.69
N GLU A 18 -4.77 -6.23 2.06
CA GLU A 18 -5.63 -5.81 3.17
C GLU A 18 -7.11 -6.13 2.90
N MET A 19 -7.57 -6.07 1.64
CA MET A 19 -8.90 -6.55 1.26
C MET A 19 -9.08 -8.03 1.58
N MET A 20 -8.11 -8.87 1.20
CA MET A 20 -8.14 -10.31 1.51
C MET A 20 -8.11 -10.59 3.01
N VAL A 21 -7.34 -9.81 3.76
CA VAL A 21 -7.25 -9.92 5.22
C VAL A 21 -8.57 -9.49 5.87
N ARG A 22 -9.23 -8.45 5.35
CA ARG A 22 -10.55 -8.02 5.82
C ARG A 22 -11.60 -9.10 5.59
N THR A 23 -11.65 -9.68 4.40
CA THR A 23 -12.62 -10.74 4.07
C THR A 23 -12.37 -11.99 4.90
N PHE A 24 -11.10 -12.36 5.11
CA PHE A 24 -10.70 -13.42 6.04
C PHE A 24 -11.15 -13.13 7.47
N ASN A 25 -10.86 -11.93 7.98
CA ASN A 25 -11.20 -11.54 9.34
C ASN A 25 -12.70 -11.49 9.61
N ALA A 26 -13.49 -11.19 8.58
CA ALA A 26 -14.95 -11.17 8.61
C ALA A 26 -15.61 -12.55 8.40
N TYR A 27 -14.84 -13.65 8.39
CA TYR A 27 -15.31 -15.02 8.13
C TYR A 27 -15.88 -15.26 6.73
N HIS A 28 -15.73 -14.32 5.79
CA HIS A 28 -16.18 -14.51 4.41
C HIS A 28 -15.20 -15.34 3.59
N HIS A 29 -13.93 -15.42 4.00
CA HIS A 29 -12.91 -16.24 3.34
C HIS A 29 -12.26 -17.18 4.37
N TYR A 30 -12.19 -18.48 4.03
CA TYR A 30 -11.70 -19.56 4.91
C TYR A 30 -12.21 -19.51 6.37
N PRO A 31 -13.53 -19.53 6.64
CA PRO A 31 -14.09 -19.38 7.98
C PRO A 31 -13.61 -20.43 8.99
N LYS A 32 -13.38 -21.67 8.53
CA LYS A 32 -12.83 -22.75 9.38
C LYS A 32 -11.42 -22.42 9.85
N LEU A 33 -10.56 -21.90 8.96
CA LEU A 33 -9.20 -21.49 9.29
C LEU A 33 -9.23 -20.28 10.23
N ARG A 34 -10.05 -19.27 9.92
CA ARG A 34 -10.26 -18.07 10.76
C ARG A 34 -10.69 -18.41 12.19
N LYS A 35 -11.51 -19.45 12.37
CA LYS A 35 -11.94 -19.94 13.69
C LYS A 35 -10.77 -20.51 14.51
N VAL A 36 -9.78 -21.12 13.86
CA VAL A 36 -8.62 -21.72 14.52
C VAL A 36 -7.54 -20.67 14.82
N ILE A 37 -7.20 -19.82 13.84
CA ILE A 37 -6.04 -18.92 13.95
C ILE A 37 -6.36 -17.54 14.54
N GLY A 38 -7.63 -17.17 14.65
CA GLY A 38 -8.02 -15.83 15.09
C GLY A 38 -7.94 -14.77 13.98
N SER A 39 -8.14 -13.50 14.34
CA SER A 39 -8.02 -12.39 13.38
C SER A 39 -6.56 -12.08 13.09
N LEU A 40 -6.26 -11.75 11.84
CA LEU A 40 -4.96 -11.27 11.41
C LEU A 40 -4.91 -9.75 11.51
N SER A 41 -3.78 -9.22 11.97
CA SER A 41 -3.43 -7.81 11.89
C SER A 41 -2.06 -7.71 11.24
N LEU A 42 -1.89 -6.70 10.39
CA LEU A 42 -0.70 -6.54 9.57
C LEU A 42 -0.02 -5.22 9.86
N ARG A 43 1.31 -5.24 9.73
CA ARG A 43 2.17 -4.07 9.81
C ARG A 43 2.88 -3.93 8.48
N TYR A 44 2.93 -2.72 7.96
CA TYR A 44 3.52 -2.45 6.65
C TYR A 44 4.65 -1.45 6.81
N ALA A 45 5.74 -1.68 6.09
CA ALA A 45 6.78 -0.69 5.88
C ALA A 45 7.09 -0.62 4.39
N VAL A 46 7.14 0.60 3.84
CA VAL A 46 7.54 0.88 2.47
C VAL A 46 8.80 1.72 2.50
N THR A 47 9.80 1.26 1.77
CA THR A 47 11.11 1.92 1.67
C THR A 47 11.56 1.94 0.24
N TYR A 48 12.20 3.04 -0.17
CA TYR A 48 12.64 3.23 -1.55
C TYR A 48 14.11 3.62 -1.59
N ASP A 49 14.95 2.66 -1.97
CA ASP A 49 16.39 2.84 -2.09
C ASP A 49 17.00 1.71 -2.94
N THR A 50 18.33 1.69 -3.02
CA THR A 50 19.13 0.77 -3.79
C THR A 50 18.98 -0.66 -3.29
N ILE A 51 18.75 -1.56 -4.25
CA ILE A 51 18.69 -3.01 -4.04
C ILE A 51 19.62 -3.66 -5.06
N PHE A 52 20.45 -4.58 -4.58
CA PHE A 52 21.31 -5.44 -5.35
C PHE A 52 20.73 -6.86 -5.34
N HIS A 53 20.72 -7.48 -6.51
CA HIS A 53 20.36 -8.88 -6.66
C HIS A 53 21.65 -9.69 -6.84
N PHE A 54 21.84 -10.70 -5.99
CA PHE A 54 22.98 -11.62 -6.10
C PHE A 54 22.49 -13.05 -5.86
N GLU A 55 22.74 -13.91 -6.84
CA GLU A 55 22.19 -15.27 -6.92
C GLU A 55 20.66 -15.29 -6.80
N ASN A 56 20.13 -15.84 -5.71
CA ASN A 56 18.69 -15.96 -5.42
C ASN A 56 18.24 -15.02 -4.29
N ASN A 57 19.04 -14.00 -3.95
CA ASN A 57 18.80 -13.13 -2.81
C ASN A 57 18.91 -11.64 -3.17
N TYR A 58 18.24 -10.82 -2.35
CA TYR A 58 18.25 -9.37 -2.45
C TYR A 58 18.90 -8.74 -1.22
N TYR A 59 19.73 -7.74 -1.48
CA TYR A 59 20.49 -7.00 -0.46
C TYR A 59 20.40 -5.52 -0.76
N GLY A 60 20.53 -4.65 0.25
CA GLY A 60 20.56 -3.21 0.00
C GLY A 60 20.02 -2.40 1.16
N SER A 61 20.21 -1.09 1.07
CA SER A 61 19.77 -0.15 2.10
C SER A 61 18.26 -0.13 2.24
N ALA A 62 17.50 -0.31 1.15
CA ALA A 62 16.03 -0.40 1.20
C ALA A 62 15.57 -1.51 2.17
N ILE A 63 16.12 -2.71 2.02
CA ILE A 63 15.76 -3.88 2.85
C ILE A 63 16.15 -3.67 4.31
N ILE A 64 17.36 -3.17 4.56
CA ILE A 64 17.87 -2.92 5.91
C ILE A 64 16.99 -1.88 6.62
N ASN A 65 16.65 -0.79 5.93
CA ASN A 65 15.80 0.26 6.47
C ASN A 65 14.37 -0.23 6.71
N ASN A 66 13.83 -1.05 5.81
CA ASN A 66 12.52 -1.66 5.95
C ASN A 66 12.42 -2.52 7.22
N ALA A 67 13.42 -3.39 7.42
CA ALA A 67 13.52 -4.24 8.60
C ALA A 67 13.54 -3.42 9.90
N ARG A 68 14.35 -2.35 9.94
CA ARG A 68 14.48 -1.45 11.10
C ARG A 68 13.19 -0.71 11.43
N ILE A 69 12.46 -0.24 10.41
CA ILE A 69 11.17 0.41 10.62
C ILE A 69 10.18 -0.58 11.25
N LEU A 70 10.10 -1.80 10.73
CA LEU A 70 9.20 -2.85 11.25
C LEU A 70 9.56 -3.31 12.67
N GLU A 71 10.85 -3.35 12.99
CA GLU A 71 11.33 -3.71 14.33
C GLU A 71 10.90 -2.67 15.39
N LYS A 72 10.92 -1.38 15.03
CA LYS A 72 10.58 -0.29 15.95
C LYS A 72 9.09 -0.02 16.06
N ASP A 73 8.28 -0.39 15.06
CA ASP A 73 6.84 -0.16 15.10
C ASP A 73 6.08 -1.27 15.82
N SER A 74 5.39 -0.92 16.90
CA SER A 74 4.51 -1.85 17.63
C SER A 74 3.02 -1.61 17.38
N LEU A 75 2.64 -0.62 16.56
CA LEU A 75 1.28 -0.10 16.49
C LEU A 75 0.47 -0.56 15.28
N ASN A 76 0.96 -1.52 14.48
CA ASN A 76 0.31 -1.97 13.25
C ASN A 76 0.02 -0.84 12.25
N ARG A 77 0.99 0.08 12.11
CA ARG A 77 0.90 1.19 11.16
C ARG A 77 1.32 0.76 9.76
N CYS A 78 1.02 1.62 8.79
CA CYS A 78 1.68 1.58 7.49
C CYS A 78 2.72 2.71 7.48
N LEU A 79 3.99 2.34 7.56
CA LEU A 79 5.08 3.30 7.66
C LEU A 79 5.81 3.44 6.33
N ILE A 80 6.16 4.66 5.96
CA ILE A 80 6.96 4.94 4.78
C ILE A 80 8.19 5.76 5.15
N ASP A 81 9.32 5.51 4.49
CA ASP A 81 10.53 6.31 4.67
C ASP A 81 10.48 7.63 3.89
N GLN A 82 11.42 8.53 4.22
CA GLN A 82 11.57 9.83 3.55
C GLN A 82 11.66 9.71 2.03
N ARG A 83 12.39 8.73 1.50
CA ARG A 83 12.57 8.56 0.05
C ARG A 83 11.30 8.10 -0.65
N SER A 84 10.53 7.20 -0.03
CA SER A 84 9.22 6.81 -0.54
C SER A 84 8.26 7.99 -0.54
N TYR A 85 8.26 8.80 0.53
CA TYR A 85 7.47 10.02 0.62
C TYR A 85 7.84 11.03 -0.49
N GLU A 86 9.13 11.29 -0.69
CA GLU A 86 9.65 12.18 -1.74
C GLU A 86 9.33 11.67 -3.14
N TRP A 87 9.31 10.36 -3.35
CA TRP A 87 8.87 9.77 -4.61
C TRP A 87 7.42 10.14 -4.93
N PHE A 88 6.50 10.03 -3.95
CA PHE A 88 5.11 10.45 -4.16
C PHE A 88 4.98 11.97 -4.35
N LEU A 89 5.72 12.75 -3.57
CA LEU A 89 5.71 14.21 -3.70
C LEU A 89 6.15 14.66 -5.10
N THR A 90 7.18 14.02 -5.66
CA THR A 90 7.77 14.39 -6.94
C THR A 90 6.97 13.88 -8.13
N ASN A 91 6.41 12.67 -8.04
CA ASN A 91 5.77 12.02 -9.18
C ASN A 91 4.25 12.23 -9.25
N ILE A 92 3.60 12.51 -8.13
CA ILE A 92 2.14 12.66 -8.06
C ILE A 92 1.66 13.87 -7.24
N ASP A 93 2.53 14.86 -7.04
CA ASP A 93 2.27 16.08 -6.24
C ASP A 93 1.86 15.81 -4.77
N GLY A 94 2.20 14.63 -4.25
CA GLY A 94 1.85 14.19 -2.89
C GLY A 94 0.92 12.97 -2.87
N ILE A 95 1.06 12.14 -1.83
CA ILE A 95 0.31 10.89 -1.69
C ILE A 95 -1.20 11.13 -1.47
N GLU A 96 -1.55 12.32 -1.02
CA GLU A 96 -2.91 12.79 -0.82
C GLU A 96 -3.70 12.85 -2.13
N ASN A 97 -3.02 13.12 -3.26
CA ASN A 97 -3.65 13.20 -4.58
C ASN A 97 -4.10 11.84 -5.13
N LEU A 98 -3.72 10.72 -4.51
CA LEU A 98 -4.24 9.41 -4.90
C LEU A 98 -5.78 9.32 -4.85
N GLN A 99 -6.43 10.22 -4.12
CA GLN A 99 -7.89 10.35 -4.07
C GLN A 99 -8.52 10.89 -5.37
N THR A 100 -7.74 11.63 -6.16
CA THR A 100 -8.22 12.31 -7.37
C THR A 100 -7.60 11.76 -8.65
N TYR A 101 -6.52 10.97 -8.54
CA TYR A 101 -5.81 10.41 -9.68
C TYR A 101 -6.63 9.34 -10.41
N THR A 102 -6.59 9.42 -11.74
CA THR A 102 -7.07 8.38 -12.65
C THR A 102 -5.92 7.53 -13.16
N ILE A 103 -6.24 6.40 -13.80
CA ILE A 103 -5.21 5.54 -14.38
C ILE A 103 -4.46 6.25 -15.53
N GLN A 104 -5.09 7.24 -16.16
CA GLN A 104 -4.47 8.09 -17.17
C GLN A 104 -3.40 9.00 -16.57
N ASP A 105 -3.68 9.58 -15.40
CA ASP A 105 -2.72 10.41 -14.67
C ASP A 105 -1.52 9.58 -14.23
N ILE A 106 -1.78 8.39 -13.68
CA ILE A 106 -0.73 7.43 -13.32
C ILE A 106 0.10 7.04 -14.54
N ALA A 107 -0.52 6.73 -15.68
CA ALA A 107 0.18 6.33 -16.89
C ALA A 107 1.10 7.42 -17.48
N ASN A 108 0.97 8.68 -17.02
CA ASN A 108 1.83 9.78 -17.43
C ASN A 108 3.05 9.97 -16.51
N ILE A 109 3.13 9.28 -15.37
CA ILE A 109 4.32 9.25 -14.52
C ILE A 109 5.50 8.69 -15.31
N TYR A 110 6.66 9.32 -15.19
CA TYR A 110 7.85 9.04 -16.02
C TYR A 110 8.21 7.55 -16.03
N GLU A 111 8.25 6.90 -14.88
CA GLU A 111 8.57 5.47 -14.72
C GLU A 111 7.59 4.55 -15.47
N PHE A 112 6.36 4.98 -15.70
CA PHE A 112 5.31 4.17 -16.35
C PHE A 112 5.13 4.51 -17.84
N THR A 113 5.85 5.50 -18.36
CA THR A 113 5.76 5.87 -19.79
C THR A 113 6.10 4.73 -20.75
N LYS A 114 6.91 3.77 -20.31
CA LYS A 114 7.31 2.58 -21.08
C LYS A 114 6.33 1.42 -20.96
N TYR A 115 5.35 1.49 -20.08
CA TYR A 115 4.39 0.41 -19.86
C TYR A 115 3.40 0.34 -21.03
N ASP A 116 2.88 -0.87 -21.28
CA ASP A 116 1.94 -1.09 -22.37
C ASP A 116 0.57 -0.49 -22.05
N LYS A 117 0.24 0.62 -22.74
CA LYS A 117 -1.02 1.35 -22.56
C LYS A 117 -2.26 0.56 -22.96
N LYS A 118 -2.15 -0.61 -23.60
CA LYS A 118 -3.31 -1.45 -23.90
C LYS A 118 -4.05 -1.85 -22.63
N PHE A 119 -3.33 -2.03 -21.52
CA PHE A 119 -3.91 -2.47 -20.25
C PHE A 119 -4.81 -1.42 -19.60
N ILE A 120 -4.65 -0.15 -19.95
CA ILE A 120 -5.53 0.95 -19.49
C ILE A 120 -6.95 0.79 -20.05
N LYS A 121 -7.08 0.21 -21.24
CA LYS A 121 -8.36 0.01 -21.93
C LYS A 121 -9.01 -1.34 -21.61
N THR A 122 -8.27 -2.25 -20.99
CA THR A 122 -8.75 -3.61 -20.70
C THR A 122 -9.09 -3.73 -19.22
N GLY A 123 -10.38 -3.77 -18.92
CA GLY A 123 -10.90 -4.10 -17.59
C GLY A 123 -11.32 -2.90 -16.75
N GLU A 124 -11.97 -3.22 -15.63
CA GLU A 124 -12.30 -2.26 -14.57
C GLU A 124 -11.28 -2.44 -13.45
N ASN A 125 -10.79 -1.33 -12.89
CA ASN A 125 -9.92 -1.33 -11.71
C ASN A 125 -10.58 -0.48 -10.63
N ASP A 126 -10.99 -1.13 -9.55
CA ASP A 126 -11.70 -0.46 -8.46
C ASP A 126 -10.79 0.46 -7.63
N ILE A 127 -9.47 0.25 -7.60
CA ILE A 127 -8.52 1.06 -6.82
C ILE A 127 -8.26 2.39 -7.53
N ILE A 128 -7.92 2.33 -8.82
CA ILE A 128 -7.69 3.50 -9.68
C ILE A 128 -8.56 3.36 -10.93
N ASN A 129 -9.58 4.21 -10.99
CA ASN A 129 -10.54 4.21 -12.08
C ASN A 129 -10.04 5.02 -13.29
N THR A 130 -10.69 4.82 -14.45
CA THR A 130 -10.51 5.66 -15.65
C THR A 130 -11.15 7.03 -15.55
N ARG A 131 -12.03 7.21 -14.56
CA ARG A 131 -12.71 8.46 -14.24
C ARG A 131 -12.81 8.56 -12.73
N MET A 132 -12.83 9.77 -12.19
CA MET A 132 -13.08 9.97 -10.76
C MET A 132 -14.39 9.31 -10.34
N SER A 133 -14.32 8.44 -9.33
CA SER A 133 -15.45 7.73 -8.77
C SER A 133 -15.65 8.17 -7.33
N ARG A 134 -16.91 8.40 -6.93
CA ARG A 134 -17.28 8.59 -5.52
C ARG A 134 -17.64 7.28 -4.83
N TYR A 135 -17.65 6.17 -5.58
CA TYR A 135 -18.15 4.88 -5.11
C TYR A 135 -17.05 3.84 -4.89
N THR A 136 -15.92 3.98 -5.57
CA THR A 136 -14.77 3.08 -5.55
C THR A 136 -13.49 3.89 -5.64
N GLY A 137 -12.40 3.32 -5.15
CA GLY A 137 -11.08 3.91 -5.17
C GLY A 137 -10.59 4.32 -3.78
N ILE A 138 -9.48 5.06 -3.77
CA ILE A 138 -8.91 5.62 -2.55
C ILE A 138 -9.77 6.83 -2.15
N ILE A 139 -10.51 6.71 -1.05
CA ILE A 139 -11.45 7.74 -0.58
C ILE A 139 -10.84 8.67 0.47
N ASN A 140 -9.76 8.23 1.12
CA ASN A 140 -8.99 9.06 2.04
C ASN A 140 -7.52 8.63 2.01
N SER A 141 -6.63 9.61 2.14
CA SER A 141 -5.18 9.44 2.16
C SER A 141 -4.59 10.48 3.10
N ASP A 142 -4.20 10.02 4.29
CA ASP A 142 -3.58 10.83 5.34
C ASP A 142 -2.11 10.42 5.51
N ILE A 143 -1.22 11.40 5.60
CA ILE A 143 0.21 11.18 5.84
C ILE A 143 0.69 12.07 6.99
N LEU A 144 1.34 11.46 7.99
CA LEU A 144 1.84 12.17 9.17
C LEU A 144 3.30 11.84 9.40
N ARG A 145 4.16 12.85 9.55
CA ARG A 145 5.54 12.62 10.03
C ARG A 145 5.50 12.27 11.51
N ILE A 146 5.98 11.08 11.87
CA ILE A 146 5.88 10.55 13.24
C ILE A 146 7.21 10.50 13.99
N GLY A 147 8.34 10.74 13.32
CA GLY A 147 9.63 10.78 13.99
C GLY A 147 10.81 10.56 13.05
N GLN A 148 11.94 10.23 13.66
CA GLN A 148 13.20 9.94 12.98
C GLN A 148 13.80 8.63 13.49
N ILE A 149 14.28 7.80 12.57
CA ILE A 149 15.09 6.63 12.89
C ILE A 149 16.56 6.97 12.58
N HIS A 150 17.41 6.80 13.60
CA HIS A 150 18.85 6.84 13.42
C HIS A 150 19.34 5.51 12.85
N ALA A 151 20.05 5.57 11.72
CA ALA A 151 20.62 4.44 11.03
C ALA A 151 22.11 4.71 10.76
N LYS A 152 22.99 4.24 11.66
CA LYS A 152 24.42 4.61 11.66
C LYS A 152 24.58 6.14 11.69
N GLU A 153 25.08 6.74 10.61
CA GLU A 153 25.28 8.19 10.47
C GLU A 153 24.10 8.92 9.79
N MET A 154 23.07 8.20 9.35
CA MET A 154 21.95 8.78 8.63
C MET A 154 20.70 8.91 9.50
N LEU A 155 20.16 10.12 9.56
CA LEU A 155 18.85 10.42 10.11
C LEU A 155 17.79 10.27 9.03
N MET A 156 16.83 9.37 9.23
CA MET A 156 15.75 9.14 8.28
C MET A 156 14.41 9.48 8.92
N ASN A 157 13.67 10.41 8.31
CA ASN A 157 12.30 10.69 8.73
C ASN A 157 11.39 9.53 8.37
N ILE A 158 10.46 9.23 9.28
CA ILE A 158 9.44 8.22 9.08
C ILE A 158 8.07 8.88 9.08
N PHE A 159 7.23 8.43 8.17
CA PHE A 159 5.87 8.89 8.03
C PHE A 159 4.91 7.73 8.24
N ASN A 160 3.80 8.01 8.92
CA ASN A 160 2.67 7.12 9.06
C ASN A 160 1.64 7.45 7.97
N LEU A 161 1.42 6.48 7.09
CA LEU A 161 0.43 6.52 6.04
C LEU A 161 -0.84 5.81 6.52
N HIS A 162 -1.97 6.47 6.35
CA HIS A 162 -3.28 5.88 6.51
C HIS A 162 -4.09 6.08 5.24
N LEU A 163 -4.54 4.98 4.64
CA LEU A 163 -5.43 5.03 3.47
C LEU A 163 -6.75 4.39 3.80
N GLN A 164 -7.84 4.94 3.26
CA GLN A 164 -9.12 4.27 3.18
C GLN A 164 -9.47 4.02 1.73
N VAL A 165 -9.76 2.77 1.39
CA VAL A 165 -10.02 2.34 0.03
C VAL A 165 -11.32 1.57 -0.03
N THR A 166 -12.16 1.92 -1.01
CA THR A 166 -13.44 1.26 -1.23
C THR A 166 -13.41 0.47 -2.54
N LEU A 167 -13.65 -0.83 -2.47
CA LEU A 167 -13.63 -1.73 -3.64
C LEU A 167 -14.83 -2.68 -3.60
N TYR A 168 -15.11 -3.37 -4.71
CA TYR A 168 -16.04 -4.48 -4.71
C TYR A 168 -15.34 -5.79 -4.34
N ALA A 169 -15.88 -6.47 -3.33
CA ALA A 169 -15.53 -7.84 -3.01
C ALA A 169 -16.53 -8.80 -3.66
N TYR A 170 -16.00 -9.90 -4.19
CA TYR A 170 -16.75 -10.97 -4.81
C TYR A 170 -16.85 -12.14 -3.82
N ALA A 171 -18.05 -12.68 -3.64
CA ALA A 171 -18.21 -13.93 -2.89
C ALA A 171 -17.84 -15.11 -3.81
N ASP A 172 -17.07 -16.07 -3.29
CA ASP A 172 -16.55 -17.22 -4.03
C ASP A 172 -17.66 -18.03 -4.75
N ASP A 173 -18.90 -17.98 -4.24
CA ASP A 173 -19.97 -18.89 -4.66
C ASP A 173 -21.03 -18.26 -5.60
N LYS A 174 -21.05 -16.92 -5.76
CA LYS A 174 -22.03 -16.24 -6.63
C LYS A 174 -21.41 -14.98 -7.26
N LYS A 175 -21.10 -15.05 -8.56
CA LYS A 175 -20.63 -13.90 -9.38
C LYS A 175 -21.58 -12.70 -9.36
N GLU A 176 -22.84 -12.88 -8.95
CA GLU A 176 -23.86 -11.83 -8.96
C GLU A 176 -23.91 -10.96 -7.70
N SER A 177 -23.40 -11.41 -6.55
CA SER A 177 -23.42 -10.59 -5.33
C SER A 177 -22.10 -9.82 -5.16
N LYS A 178 -22.01 -8.64 -5.79
CA LYS A 178 -20.94 -7.68 -5.50
C LYS A 178 -21.25 -6.95 -4.20
N ARG A 179 -20.34 -7.03 -3.22
CA ARG A 179 -20.44 -6.24 -1.99
C ARG A 179 -19.39 -5.15 -2.01
N ARG A 180 -19.80 -3.91 -1.79
CA ARG A 180 -18.87 -2.80 -1.58
C ARG A 180 -18.31 -2.86 -0.16
N ILE A 181 -16.98 -2.85 -0.05
CA ILE A 181 -16.26 -2.90 1.23
C ILE A 181 -15.24 -1.77 1.25
N THR A 182 -15.20 -1.05 2.37
CA THR A 182 -14.14 -0.09 2.67
C THR A 182 -13.13 -0.73 3.61
N VAL A 183 -11.86 -0.64 3.27
CA VAL A 183 -10.74 -1.13 4.08
C VAL A 183 -9.80 0.01 4.42
N SER A 184 -9.17 -0.07 5.59
CA SER A 184 -8.12 0.85 6.01
C SER A 184 -6.77 0.16 5.92
N LEU A 185 -5.82 0.78 5.23
CA LEU A 185 -4.41 0.41 5.29
C LEU A 185 -3.73 1.26 6.36
N GLY A 186 -3.14 0.62 7.36
CA GLY A 186 -2.56 1.30 8.52
C GLY A 186 -3.62 1.87 9.48
N ASN A 187 -3.18 2.72 10.40
CA ASN A 187 -4.03 3.41 11.36
C ASN A 187 -3.41 4.75 11.76
N LEU A 188 -4.18 5.61 12.43
CA LEU A 188 -3.77 6.96 12.84
C LEU A 188 -3.13 7.01 14.23
N ASN A 189 -2.65 5.89 14.77
CA ASN A 189 -2.04 5.89 16.10
C ASN A 189 -0.75 6.72 16.08
N THR A 190 -0.70 7.74 16.94
CA THR A 190 0.41 8.71 16.96
C THR A 190 1.50 8.40 17.98
N THR A 191 1.31 7.43 18.89
CA THR A 191 2.21 7.18 20.03
C THR A 191 2.77 5.76 20.05
N GLY A 192 4.10 5.61 19.91
CA GLY A 192 4.77 4.29 19.97
C GLY A 192 6.00 4.10 19.07
N ILE A 193 6.58 5.20 18.54
CA ILE A 193 7.95 5.27 18.00
C ILE A 193 8.69 6.38 18.73
#